data_AF-X1P081-F1
#
_entry.id   AF-X1P081-F1
#
_cell.length_a   1.000
_cell.length_b   1.000
_cell.length_c   1.000
_cell.angle_alpha   90.00
_cell.angle_beta   90.00
_cell.angle_gamma   90.00
#
_symmetry.space_group_name_H-M   'P 1'
#
loop_
_entity.id
_entity.type
_entity.pdbx_description
1 polymer ?
#
loop_
_entity_poly.entity_id
_entity_poly.type
_entity_poly.pdbx_seq_one_letter_code
_entity_poly.pdbx_strand_id
1 'polypeptide(L)'
;IDAGQEQLGRRIHYSQNDLVEYSPVTEKHLTDGMTVRELCSAAITMSDNTAANLLLTTIGGPKELTAFLHNMGDHVTRLDRWEPELNEAIPNDERDTTMPVAMATTLRKLLTGELLTLASRQQLIDWMEADKVAGPLLRSALPAGWFIADKSGAGERGSRGIIAALGPDGKPSRIVVIYTTGSQATMDERNRQIAEIGASLIKHW
;
A
#
# COMPACT_ATOMS: atom_id res chain seq x y z
N ILE A 1 15.90 5.01 6.30
CA ILE A 1 16.89 3.89 6.34
C ILE A 1 18.11 4.22 5.48
N ASP A 2 17.95 4.40 4.16
CA ASP A 2 19.06 4.73 3.25
C ASP A 2 19.90 5.93 3.69
N ALA A 3 19.26 6.98 4.22
CA ALA A 3 19.92 8.17 4.75
C ALA A 3 20.55 7.99 6.15
N GLY A 4 20.59 6.76 6.70
CA GLY A 4 21.13 6.48 8.03
C GLY A 4 20.26 6.93 9.22
N GLN A 5 19.09 7.51 8.96
CA GLN A 5 18.18 8.07 9.98
C GLN A 5 17.25 7.02 10.63
N GLU A 6 17.24 5.78 10.11
CA GLU A 6 16.39 4.70 10.60
C GLU A 6 17.06 3.35 10.34
N GLN A 7 16.75 2.32 11.13
CA GLN A 7 17.29 0.97 11.01
C GLN A 7 16.17 -0.06 10.94
N LEU A 8 16.23 -0.95 9.93
CA LEU A 8 15.25 -2.03 9.76
C LEU A 8 15.11 -2.93 11.01
N GLY A 9 16.20 -3.11 11.78
CA GLY A 9 16.21 -3.91 13.00
C GLY A 9 15.84 -3.16 14.28
N ARG A 10 15.57 -1.84 14.21
CA ARG A 10 15.16 -1.07 15.40
C ARG A 10 13.80 -1.58 15.88
N ARG A 11 13.73 -2.00 17.14
CA ARG A 11 12.50 -2.48 17.78
C ARG A 11 11.69 -1.32 18.35
N ILE A 12 10.38 -1.37 18.13
CA ILE A 12 9.39 -0.43 18.63
C ILE A 12 8.46 -1.20 19.56
N HIS A 13 8.42 -0.78 20.81
CA HIS A 13 7.41 -1.23 21.77
C HIS A 13 6.24 -0.25 21.73
N TYR A 14 5.05 -0.79 21.87
CA TYR A 14 3.78 -0.09 21.86
C TYR A 14 2.82 -0.80 22.80
N SER A 15 1.65 -0.22 23.00
CA SER A 15 0.69 -0.60 24.02
C SER A 15 -0.68 -0.90 23.44
N GLN A 16 -1.58 -1.36 24.30
CA GLN A 16 -2.99 -1.56 23.94
C GLN A 16 -3.66 -0.28 23.41
N ASN A 17 -3.19 0.90 23.85
CA ASN A 17 -3.76 2.19 23.42
C ASN A 17 -3.40 2.57 21.99
N ASP A 18 -2.37 1.93 21.43
CA ASP A 18 -1.93 2.17 20.04
C ASP A 18 -2.69 1.27 19.04
N LEU A 19 -3.43 0.26 19.54
CA LEU A 19 -4.21 -0.63 18.70
C LEU A 19 -5.47 0.06 18.17
N VAL A 20 -5.59 0.10 16.84
CA VAL A 20 -6.80 0.52 16.12
C VAL A 20 -7.44 -0.69 15.42
N GLU A 21 -8.62 -0.49 14.83
CA GLU A 21 -9.30 -1.56 14.10
C GLU A 21 -8.42 -2.17 13.00
N TYR A 22 -8.61 -3.47 12.73
CA TYR A 22 -7.85 -4.23 11.73
C TYR A 22 -6.32 -4.18 11.94
N SER A 23 -5.88 -4.78 13.05
CA SER A 23 -4.47 -4.85 13.47
C SER A 23 -3.99 -6.30 13.67
N PRO A 24 -4.12 -7.18 12.65
CA PRO A 24 -4.03 -8.64 12.79
C PRO A 24 -2.63 -9.18 13.13
N VAL A 25 -1.59 -8.37 12.98
CA VAL A 25 -0.21 -8.72 13.35
C VAL A 25 0.15 -8.02 14.64
N THR A 26 -0.01 -6.69 14.70
CA THR A 26 0.44 -5.90 15.86
C THR A 26 -0.27 -6.27 17.16
N GLU A 27 -1.54 -6.70 17.10
CA GLU A 27 -2.27 -7.18 18.30
C GLU A 27 -1.59 -8.38 18.97
N LYS A 28 -0.78 -9.15 18.22
CA LYS A 28 -0.09 -10.36 18.68
C LYS A 28 1.31 -10.09 19.24
N HIS A 29 1.78 -8.85 19.13
CA HIS A 29 3.15 -8.45 19.46
C HIS A 29 3.23 -7.30 20.50
N LEU A 30 2.21 -7.16 21.34
CA LEU A 30 2.16 -6.14 22.39
C LEU A 30 3.29 -6.27 23.44
N THR A 31 3.73 -7.50 23.74
CA THR A 31 4.73 -7.74 24.79
C THR A 31 6.16 -7.58 24.27
N ASP A 32 6.45 -8.18 23.13
CA ASP A 32 7.76 -8.23 22.48
C ASP A 32 8.04 -7.03 21.57
N GLY A 33 7.01 -6.29 21.17
CA GLY A 33 7.12 -5.21 20.19
C GLY A 33 7.48 -5.75 18.80
N MET A 34 7.71 -4.84 17.85
CA MET A 34 8.07 -5.21 16.47
C MET A 34 9.19 -4.33 15.95
N THR A 35 10.03 -4.88 15.10
CA THR A 35 11.04 -4.12 14.36
C THR A 35 10.40 -3.29 13.26
N VAL A 36 11.09 -2.23 12.81
CA VAL A 36 10.66 -1.42 11.66
C VAL A 36 10.43 -2.30 10.42
N ARG A 37 11.29 -3.32 10.19
CA ARG A 37 11.11 -4.30 9.10
C ARG A 37 9.79 -5.07 9.24
N GLU A 38 9.50 -5.58 10.43
CA GLU A 38 8.28 -6.36 10.70
C GLU A 38 7.03 -5.48 10.56
N LEU A 39 7.10 -4.21 10.99
CA LEU A 39 6.00 -3.25 10.84
C LEU A 39 5.75 -2.91 9.37
N CYS A 40 6.79 -2.65 8.56
CA CYS A 40 6.61 -2.46 7.11
C CYS A 40 6.01 -3.70 6.45
N SER A 41 6.48 -4.90 6.84
CA SER A 41 5.91 -6.15 6.36
C SER A 41 4.43 -6.27 6.73
N ALA A 42 4.04 -6.00 7.98
CA ALA A 42 2.66 -6.08 8.43
C ALA A 42 1.75 -5.05 7.72
N ALA A 43 2.20 -3.81 7.61
CA ALA A 43 1.46 -2.74 6.94
C ALA A 43 1.25 -3.04 5.43
N ILE A 44 2.24 -3.61 4.74
CA ILE A 44 2.12 -3.92 3.32
C ILE A 44 1.38 -5.25 3.11
N THR A 45 1.84 -6.35 3.70
CA THR A 45 1.36 -7.70 3.36
C THR A 45 0.02 -8.07 3.98
N MET A 46 -0.29 -7.48 5.14
CA MET A 46 -1.51 -7.76 5.89
C MET A 46 -2.45 -6.55 5.97
N SER A 47 -1.99 -5.38 5.52
CA SER A 47 -2.69 -4.11 5.67
C SER A 47 -2.95 -3.72 7.14
N ASP A 48 -2.03 -4.06 8.03
CA ASP A 48 -2.17 -3.81 9.47
C ASP A 48 -2.16 -2.31 9.80
N ASN A 49 -3.26 -1.82 10.36
CA ASN A 49 -3.50 -0.40 10.56
C ASN A 49 -2.61 0.20 11.67
N THR A 50 -2.47 -0.49 12.81
CA THR A 50 -1.55 -0.02 13.85
C THR A 50 -0.11 -0.05 13.38
N ALA A 51 0.29 -1.01 12.56
CA ALA A 51 1.64 -1.00 11.98
C ALA A 51 1.88 0.25 11.13
N ALA A 52 0.89 0.67 10.33
CA ALA A 52 0.96 1.91 9.56
C ALA A 52 1.06 3.14 10.47
N ASN A 53 0.25 3.23 11.53
CA ASN A 53 0.31 4.33 12.48
C ASN A 53 1.65 4.39 13.23
N LEU A 54 2.20 3.26 13.66
CA LEU A 54 3.51 3.23 14.31
C LEU A 54 4.61 3.72 13.36
N LEU A 55 4.58 3.30 12.09
CA LEU A 55 5.51 3.79 11.06
C LEU A 55 5.34 5.28 10.78
N LEU A 56 4.10 5.78 10.66
CA LEU A 56 3.83 7.22 10.52
C LEU A 56 4.43 8.01 11.68
N THR A 57 4.33 7.50 12.91
CA THR A 57 4.93 8.15 14.09
C THR A 57 6.44 8.28 13.94
N THR A 58 7.13 7.28 13.37
CA THR A 58 8.59 7.34 13.18
C THR A 58 9.04 8.43 12.21
N ILE A 59 8.21 8.81 11.25
CA ILE A 59 8.52 9.85 10.26
C ILE A 59 7.97 11.23 10.64
N GLY A 60 7.19 11.36 11.72
CA GLY A 60 6.57 12.63 12.14
C GLY A 60 5.10 12.82 11.70
N GLY A 61 4.44 11.75 11.25
CA GLY A 61 3.02 11.71 10.94
C GLY A 61 2.67 12.00 9.47
N PRO A 62 1.37 12.12 9.14
CA PRO A 62 0.87 12.25 7.76
C PRO A 62 1.48 13.40 6.95
N LYS A 63 1.75 14.52 7.60
CA LYS A 63 2.36 15.71 6.97
C LYS A 63 3.75 15.41 6.42
N GLU A 64 4.53 14.60 7.11
CA GLU A 64 5.90 14.26 6.69
C GLU A 64 5.90 13.24 5.55
N LEU A 65 4.89 12.37 5.47
CA LEU A 65 4.68 11.55 4.28
C LEU A 65 4.34 12.42 3.06
N THR A 66 3.44 13.39 3.22
CA THR A 66 3.11 14.36 2.16
C THR A 66 4.33 15.19 1.76
N ALA A 67 5.15 15.62 2.72
CA ALA A 67 6.40 16.34 2.44
C ALA A 67 7.40 15.47 1.66
N PHE A 68 7.55 14.19 2.02
CA PHE A 68 8.37 13.23 1.28
C PHE A 68 7.90 13.08 -0.18
N LEU A 69 6.59 12.95 -0.40
CA LEU A 69 5.97 12.86 -1.73
C LEU A 69 6.24 14.12 -2.56
N HIS A 70 6.04 15.31 -1.97
CA HIS A 70 6.33 16.58 -2.63
C HIS A 70 7.80 16.68 -3.02
N ASN A 71 8.71 16.33 -2.11
CA ASN A 71 10.16 16.38 -2.36
C ASN A 71 10.61 15.48 -3.52
N MET A 72 9.94 14.35 -3.75
CA MET A 72 10.22 13.45 -4.88
C MET A 72 9.44 13.79 -6.17
N GLY A 73 8.66 14.88 -6.15
CA GLY A 73 7.98 15.45 -7.30
C GLY A 73 6.53 15.00 -7.50
N ASP A 74 5.89 14.40 -6.48
CA ASP A 74 4.45 14.18 -6.46
C ASP A 74 3.79 15.27 -5.61
N HIS A 75 3.13 16.23 -6.25
CA HIS A 75 2.47 17.36 -5.59
C HIS A 75 0.94 17.19 -5.57
N VAL A 76 0.47 15.96 -5.76
CA VAL A 76 -0.96 15.61 -5.86
C VAL A 76 -1.34 14.66 -4.74
N THR A 77 -0.56 13.59 -4.55
CA THR A 77 -0.81 12.62 -3.48
C THR A 77 -0.60 13.28 -2.13
N ARG A 78 -1.59 13.12 -1.24
CA ARG A 78 -1.57 13.68 0.11
C ARG A 78 -2.09 12.67 1.12
N LEU A 79 -1.50 12.71 2.32
CA LEU A 79 -2.01 12.02 3.49
C LEU A 79 -2.22 13.07 4.59
N ASP A 80 -3.44 13.11 5.11
CA ASP A 80 -3.90 14.13 6.04
C ASP A 80 -4.25 13.53 7.41
N ARG A 81 -4.62 12.25 7.47
CA ARG A 81 -5.08 11.54 8.66
C ARG A 81 -4.32 10.23 8.92
N TRP A 82 -4.59 9.67 10.08
CA TRP A 82 -4.10 8.37 10.54
C TRP A 82 -5.12 7.28 10.22
N GLU A 83 -4.74 6.02 10.43
CA GLU A 83 -5.70 4.93 10.46
C GLU A 83 -6.54 4.99 11.76
N PRO A 84 -7.85 4.73 11.71
CA PRO A 84 -8.63 4.36 10.53
C PRO A 84 -9.26 5.53 9.74
N GLU A 85 -9.17 6.77 10.23
CA GLU A 85 -9.96 7.90 9.71
C GLU A 85 -9.63 8.29 8.27
N LEU A 86 -8.44 7.96 7.77
CA LEU A 86 -8.07 8.21 6.36
C LEU A 86 -8.98 7.47 5.36
N ASN A 87 -9.72 6.44 5.80
CA ASN A 87 -10.62 5.64 4.96
C ASN A 87 -12.04 6.20 4.84
N GLU A 88 -12.31 7.39 5.39
CA GLU A 88 -13.64 7.98 5.40
C GLU A 88 -14.17 8.25 3.98
N ALA A 89 -13.33 8.65 3.02
CA ALA A 89 -13.72 8.81 1.62
C ALA A 89 -15.02 9.62 1.41
N ILE A 90 -15.16 10.75 2.11
CA ILE A 90 -16.29 11.67 1.91
C ILE A 90 -16.30 12.14 0.44
N PRO A 91 -17.44 12.13 -0.25
CA PRO A 91 -17.52 12.62 -1.63
C PRO A 91 -17.01 14.07 -1.75
N ASN A 92 -16.05 14.27 -2.66
CA ASN A 92 -15.36 15.55 -2.93
C ASN A 92 -14.44 16.07 -1.81
N ASP A 93 -14.19 15.29 -0.76
CA ASP A 93 -13.11 15.59 0.17
C ASP A 93 -11.77 15.20 -0.45
N GLU A 94 -10.84 16.15 -0.53
CA GLU A 94 -9.52 15.93 -1.12
C GLU A 94 -8.53 15.28 -0.15
N ARG A 95 -8.86 15.19 1.15
CA ARG A 95 -7.97 14.58 2.14
C ARG A 95 -7.73 13.11 1.85
N ASP A 96 -6.49 12.66 2.05
CA ASP A 96 -6.08 11.26 1.89
C ASP A 96 -6.30 10.71 0.47
N THR A 97 -6.17 11.58 -0.53
CA THR A 97 -6.37 11.23 -1.94
C THR A 97 -5.08 11.20 -2.76
N THR A 98 -5.18 10.55 -3.92
CA THR A 98 -4.20 10.58 -4.99
C THR A 98 -4.93 10.63 -6.33
N MET A 99 -4.20 10.90 -7.41
CA MET A 99 -4.68 10.67 -8.78
C MET A 99 -4.02 9.40 -9.35
N PRO A 100 -4.72 8.58 -10.18
CA PRO A 100 -4.13 7.38 -10.75
C PRO A 100 -2.78 7.61 -11.45
N VAL A 101 -2.64 8.72 -12.18
CA VAL A 101 -1.38 9.10 -12.85
C VAL A 101 -0.26 9.48 -11.87
N ALA A 102 -0.59 10.16 -10.78
CA ALA A 102 0.37 10.56 -9.74
C ALA A 102 0.89 9.31 -9.02
N MET A 103 -0.02 8.47 -8.52
CA MET A 103 0.34 7.22 -7.84
C MET A 103 1.14 6.27 -8.75
N ALA A 104 0.77 6.10 -10.01
CA ALA A 104 1.52 5.25 -10.94
C ALA A 104 2.95 5.76 -11.15
N THR A 105 3.12 7.08 -11.28
CA THR A 105 4.42 7.73 -11.45
C THR A 105 5.26 7.62 -10.17
N THR A 106 4.64 7.81 -9.01
CA THR A 106 5.28 7.71 -7.70
C THR A 106 5.75 6.28 -7.43
N LEU A 107 4.89 5.29 -7.64
CA LEU A 107 5.25 3.88 -7.49
C LEU A 107 6.39 3.50 -8.44
N ARG A 108 6.38 3.99 -9.70
CA ARG A 108 7.48 3.75 -10.65
C ARG A 108 8.80 4.29 -10.12
N LYS A 109 8.82 5.52 -9.58
CA LYS A 109 10.02 6.14 -9.01
C LYS A 109 10.52 5.35 -7.80
N LEU A 110 9.62 4.88 -6.94
CA LEU A 110 9.96 4.09 -5.75
C LEU A 110 10.53 2.71 -6.10
N LEU A 111 9.97 2.02 -7.11
CA LEU A 111 10.39 0.66 -7.45
C LEU A 111 11.59 0.59 -8.40
N THR A 112 11.75 1.59 -9.29
CA THR A 112 12.75 1.53 -10.36
C THR A 112 13.65 2.75 -10.47
N GLY A 113 13.30 3.88 -9.85
CA GLY A 113 14.10 5.10 -9.89
C GLY A 113 15.25 5.09 -8.89
N GLU A 114 16.08 6.13 -8.91
CA GLU A 114 17.25 6.26 -8.02
C GLU A 114 16.92 6.91 -6.66
N LEU A 115 15.63 7.05 -6.33
CA LEU A 115 15.19 7.64 -5.05
C LEU A 115 15.55 6.75 -3.85
N LEU A 116 15.51 5.43 -4.05
CA LEU A 116 15.88 4.42 -3.06
C LEU A 116 17.12 3.67 -3.54
N THR A 117 17.95 3.22 -2.59
CA THR A 117 19.06 2.31 -2.90
C THR A 117 18.54 1.03 -3.54
N LEU A 118 19.39 0.30 -4.28
CA LEU A 118 19.02 -0.97 -4.90
C LEU A 118 18.42 -1.95 -3.88
N ALA A 119 19.00 -2.03 -2.68
CA ALA A 119 18.53 -2.90 -1.60
C ALA A 119 17.13 -2.50 -1.11
N SER A 120 16.89 -1.20 -0.92
CA SER A 120 15.59 -0.69 -0.47
C SER A 120 14.50 -0.82 -1.56
N ARG A 121 14.85 -0.65 -2.85
CA ARG A 121 13.94 -0.95 -3.97
C ARG A 121 13.51 -2.41 -3.98
N GLN A 122 14.49 -3.32 -3.86
CA GLN A 122 14.20 -4.75 -3.83
C GLN A 122 13.35 -5.12 -2.62
N GLN A 123 13.67 -4.60 -1.43
CA GLN A 123 12.89 -4.89 -0.24
C GLN A 123 11.42 -4.42 -0.36
N LEU A 124 11.19 -3.25 -0.98
CA LEU A 124 9.84 -2.73 -1.19
C LEU A 124 9.04 -3.62 -2.15
N ILE A 125 9.63 -4.03 -3.28
CA ILE A 125 8.93 -4.91 -4.22
C ILE A 125 8.72 -6.30 -3.63
N ASP A 126 9.65 -6.83 -2.83
CA ASP A 126 9.51 -8.12 -2.14
C ASP A 126 8.32 -8.11 -1.16
N TRP A 127 8.13 -7.02 -0.40
CA TRP A 127 6.96 -6.89 0.47
C TRP A 127 5.65 -6.83 -0.31
N MET A 128 5.62 -6.10 -1.43
CA MET A 128 4.44 -6.02 -2.29
C MET A 128 4.14 -7.35 -3.00
N GLU A 129 5.18 -8.10 -3.42
CA GLU A 129 5.02 -9.46 -3.97
C GLU A 129 4.40 -10.40 -2.94
N ALA A 130 4.81 -10.26 -1.68
CA ALA A 130 4.35 -11.06 -0.57
C ALA A 130 2.94 -10.73 -0.05
N ASP A 131 2.20 -9.77 -0.65
CA ASP A 131 0.84 -9.39 -0.24
C ASP A 131 -0.09 -10.62 -0.06
N LYS A 132 -0.85 -10.63 1.04
CA LYS A 132 -1.77 -11.69 1.44
C LYS A 132 -3.24 -11.28 1.35
N VAL A 133 -3.55 -10.01 1.13
CA VAL A 133 -4.91 -9.47 1.25
C VAL A 133 -5.49 -8.91 -0.06
N ALA A 134 -4.77 -9.05 -1.18
CA ALA A 134 -5.25 -8.66 -2.52
C ALA A 134 -5.77 -9.81 -3.40
N GLY A 135 -5.87 -11.04 -2.86
CA GLY A 135 -6.22 -12.26 -3.62
C GLY A 135 -7.42 -12.13 -4.58
N PRO A 136 -8.58 -11.59 -4.14
CA PRO A 136 -9.77 -11.46 -4.98
C PRO A 136 -9.70 -10.40 -6.11
N LEU A 137 -8.59 -9.67 -6.24
CA LEU A 137 -8.43 -8.59 -7.23
C LEU A 137 -7.65 -9.06 -8.46
N LEU A 138 -6.61 -8.33 -8.88
CA LEU A 138 -5.78 -8.66 -10.04
C LEU A 138 -5.18 -10.07 -9.93
N ARG A 139 -4.78 -10.49 -8.72
CA ARG A 139 -4.23 -11.82 -8.45
C ARG A 139 -5.15 -12.96 -8.89
N SER A 140 -6.47 -12.78 -8.83
CA SER A 140 -7.45 -13.80 -9.25
C SER A 140 -7.47 -14.06 -10.75
N ALA A 141 -6.95 -13.14 -11.56
CA ALA A 141 -6.93 -13.23 -13.01
C ALA A 141 -5.55 -13.63 -13.58
N LEU A 142 -4.51 -13.76 -12.74
CA LEU A 142 -3.14 -14.00 -13.20
C LEU A 142 -2.92 -15.44 -13.68
N PRO A 143 -2.38 -15.63 -14.89
CA PRO A 143 -1.91 -16.94 -15.33
C PRO A 143 -0.71 -17.42 -14.51
N ALA A 144 -0.49 -18.73 -14.50
CA ALA A 144 0.72 -19.31 -13.92
C ALA A 144 1.98 -18.74 -14.60
N GLY A 145 3.05 -18.53 -13.82
CA GLY A 145 4.32 -17.97 -14.30
C GLY A 145 4.37 -16.44 -14.37
N TRP A 146 3.27 -15.75 -14.07
CA TRP A 146 3.27 -14.29 -13.94
C TRP A 146 3.82 -13.83 -12.60
N PHE A 147 4.46 -12.67 -12.62
CA PHE A 147 4.85 -11.93 -11.42
C PHE A 147 3.80 -10.86 -11.11
N ILE A 148 3.55 -10.64 -9.82
CA ILE A 148 2.83 -9.48 -9.32
C ILE A 148 3.36 -9.05 -7.96
N ALA A 149 3.57 -7.75 -7.82
CA ALA A 149 3.81 -7.06 -6.56
C ALA A 149 2.75 -5.96 -6.42
N ASP A 150 1.85 -6.10 -5.45
CA ASP A 150 0.67 -5.24 -5.32
C ASP A 150 0.40 -4.80 -3.88
N LYS A 151 -0.53 -3.83 -3.77
CA LYS A 151 -1.19 -3.48 -2.53
C LYS A 151 -2.61 -3.05 -2.82
N SER A 152 -3.57 -3.65 -2.13
CA SER A 152 -4.98 -3.25 -2.23
C SER A 152 -5.41 -2.27 -1.11
N GLY A 153 -6.51 -1.56 -1.32
CA GLY A 153 -7.12 -0.66 -0.32
C GLY A 153 -8.65 -0.70 -0.38
N ALA A 154 -9.31 -0.64 0.77
CA ALA A 154 -10.75 -0.60 0.91
C ALA A 154 -11.12 0.45 1.96
N GLY A 155 -12.20 1.17 1.73
CA GLY A 155 -12.67 2.20 2.67
C GLY A 155 -14.18 2.35 2.63
N GLU A 156 -14.67 3.35 3.35
CA GLU A 156 -16.09 3.69 3.37
C GLU A 156 -16.57 4.18 1.99
N ARG A 157 -17.89 4.38 1.85
CA ARG A 157 -18.55 4.85 0.61
C ARG A 157 -18.20 3.98 -0.62
N GLY A 158 -18.07 2.67 -0.40
CA GLY A 158 -17.78 1.70 -1.45
C GLY A 158 -16.38 1.85 -2.05
N SER A 159 -15.46 2.55 -1.38
CA SER A 159 -14.11 2.76 -1.88
C SER A 159 -13.34 1.45 -2.00
N ARG A 160 -12.71 1.23 -3.16
CA ARG A 160 -11.85 0.07 -3.42
C ARG A 160 -10.75 0.46 -4.41
N GLY A 161 -9.56 -0.08 -4.23
CA GLY A 161 -8.48 0.11 -5.20
C GLY A 161 -7.33 -0.86 -5.04
N ILE A 162 -6.41 -0.78 -6.00
CA ILE A 162 -5.18 -1.58 -6.06
C ILE A 162 -4.12 -0.84 -6.88
N ILE A 163 -2.88 -0.93 -6.41
CA ILE A 163 -1.68 -0.57 -7.17
C ILE A 163 -0.85 -1.84 -7.37
N ALA A 164 -0.26 -2.02 -8.54
CA ALA A 164 0.52 -3.22 -8.84
C ALA A 164 1.64 -2.97 -9.86
N ALA A 165 2.76 -3.68 -9.69
CA ALA A 165 3.74 -3.94 -10.73
C ALA A 165 3.64 -5.42 -11.13
N LEU A 166 3.43 -5.70 -12.42
CA LEU A 166 3.13 -7.07 -12.89
C LEU A 166 3.66 -7.34 -14.30
N GLY A 167 3.77 -8.62 -14.67
CA GLY A 167 4.14 -9.07 -16.02
C GLY A 167 4.41 -10.57 -16.13
N PRO A 168 4.56 -11.09 -17.37
CA PRO A 168 4.84 -12.49 -17.63
C PRO A 168 6.29 -12.90 -17.27
N ASP A 169 6.58 -14.20 -17.34
CA ASP A 169 7.92 -14.78 -17.16
C ASP A 169 8.60 -14.40 -15.84
N GLY A 170 7.81 -14.29 -14.78
CA GLY A 170 8.29 -13.95 -13.44
C GLY A 170 8.88 -12.55 -13.32
N LYS A 171 8.56 -11.60 -14.22
CA LYS A 171 9.14 -10.25 -14.21
C LYS A 171 8.10 -9.14 -14.36
N PRO A 172 8.13 -8.09 -13.52
CA PRO A 172 7.27 -6.92 -13.69
C PRO A 172 7.72 -6.11 -14.91
N SER A 173 6.78 -5.71 -15.77
CA SER A 173 7.05 -4.85 -16.93
C SER A 173 6.06 -3.69 -17.09
N ARG A 174 4.95 -3.68 -16.34
CA ARG A 174 3.99 -2.58 -16.29
C ARG A 174 3.58 -2.27 -14.85
N ILE A 175 3.15 -1.03 -14.64
CA ILE A 175 2.47 -0.57 -13.43
C ILE A 175 0.99 -0.33 -13.75
N VAL A 176 0.12 -0.77 -12.85
CA VAL A 176 -1.33 -0.62 -12.94
C VAL A 176 -1.83 0.01 -11.65
N VAL A 177 -2.74 0.97 -11.79
CA VAL A 177 -3.40 1.66 -10.67
C VAL A 177 -4.89 1.74 -10.98
N ILE A 178 -5.72 1.22 -10.08
CA ILE A 178 -7.18 1.20 -10.21
C ILE A 178 -7.78 1.69 -8.89
N TYR A 179 -8.69 2.66 -8.99
CA TYR A 179 -9.46 3.17 -7.85
C TYR A 179 -10.93 3.32 -8.24
N THR A 180 -11.81 3.10 -7.28
CA THR A 180 -13.24 3.39 -7.36
C THR A 180 -13.73 3.86 -5.99
N THR A 181 -14.72 4.75 -5.98
CA THR A 181 -15.39 5.26 -4.78
C THR A 181 -16.81 5.73 -5.14
N GLY A 182 -17.69 5.85 -4.15
CA GLY A 182 -19.09 6.28 -4.31
C GLY A 182 -20.08 5.17 -4.68
N SER A 183 -19.61 3.95 -4.92
CA SER A 183 -20.49 2.81 -5.23
C SER A 183 -21.25 2.32 -3.99
N GLN A 184 -22.48 1.87 -4.17
CA GLN A 184 -23.25 1.15 -3.14
C GLN A 184 -23.15 -0.37 -3.30
N ALA A 185 -22.37 -0.85 -4.27
CA ALA A 185 -22.19 -2.26 -4.52
C ALA A 185 -21.43 -2.96 -3.37
N THR A 186 -21.71 -4.24 -3.21
CA THR A 186 -21.06 -5.12 -2.22
C THR A 186 -19.55 -5.21 -2.45
N MET A 187 -18.83 -5.74 -1.46
CA MET A 187 -17.38 -5.99 -1.59
C MET A 187 -17.09 -6.96 -2.76
N ASP A 188 -17.88 -8.02 -2.90
CA ASP A 188 -17.66 -9.04 -3.94
C ASP A 188 -17.91 -8.50 -5.34
N GLU A 189 -18.92 -7.65 -5.54
CA GLU A 189 -19.17 -6.98 -6.82
C GLU A 189 -18.00 -6.07 -7.19
N ARG A 190 -17.51 -5.25 -6.24
CA ARG A 190 -16.35 -4.36 -6.47
C ARG A 190 -15.08 -5.15 -6.77
N ASN A 191 -14.83 -6.23 -6.03
CA ASN A 191 -13.70 -7.12 -6.28
C ASN A 191 -13.79 -7.74 -7.67
N ARG A 192 -14.97 -8.26 -8.05
CA ARG A 192 -15.21 -8.85 -9.38
C ARG A 192 -14.93 -7.86 -10.50
N GLN A 193 -15.37 -6.60 -10.38
CA GLN A 193 -15.10 -5.60 -11.41
C GLN A 193 -13.61 -5.30 -11.57
N ILE A 194 -12.85 -5.18 -10.48
CA ILE A 194 -11.39 -5.02 -10.56
C ILE A 194 -10.73 -6.27 -11.16
N ALA A 195 -11.19 -7.47 -10.82
CA ALA A 195 -10.69 -8.71 -11.40
C ALA A 195 -10.98 -8.82 -12.90
N GLU A 196 -12.17 -8.42 -13.36
CA GLU A 196 -12.55 -8.38 -14.78
C GLU A 196 -11.70 -7.38 -15.58
N ILE A 197 -11.40 -6.21 -15.01
CA ILE A 197 -10.42 -5.28 -15.59
C ILE A 197 -9.04 -5.94 -15.71
N GLY A 198 -8.60 -6.63 -14.66
CA GLY A 198 -7.35 -7.41 -14.68
C GLY A 198 -7.32 -8.49 -15.76
N ALA A 199 -8.39 -9.27 -15.89
CA ALA A 199 -8.53 -10.29 -16.93
C ALA A 199 -8.47 -9.68 -18.34
N SER A 200 -9.13 -8.53 -18.56
CA SER A 200 -9.07 -7.81 -19.83
C SER A 200 -7.65 -7.30 -20.12
N LEU A 201 -6.98 -6.71 -19.13
CA LEU A 201 -5.59 -6.25 -19.25
C LEU A 201 -4.65 -7.40 -19.65
N ILE A 202 -4.78 -8.56 -19.01
CA ILE A 202 -3.93 -9.73 -19.28
C ILE A 202 -4.21 -10.32 -20.66
N LYS A 203 -5.48 -10.37 -21.07
CA LYS A 203 -5.87 -10.87 -22.40
C LYS A 203 -5.30 -10.01 -23.54
N HIS A 204 -5.13 -8.72 -23.30
CA HIS A 204 -4.61 -7.75 -24.28
C HIS A 204 -3.26 -7.19 -23.86
N TRP A 205 -2.46 -7.99 -23.15
CA TRP A 205 -1.16 -7.59 -22.63
C TRP A 205 -0.24 -7.13 -23.75
#